data_AF-A0A183DU87-F1
#
_entry.id   AF-A0A183DU87-F1
#
_cell.length_a   1.000
_cell.length_b   1.000
_cell.length_c   1.000
_cell.angle_alpha   90.00
_cell.angle_beta   90.00
_cell.angle_gamma   90.00
#
_symmetry.space_group_name_H-M   'P 1'
#
loop_
_entity.id
_entity.type
_entity.pdbx_description
1 polymer ?
#
loop_
_entity_poly.entity_id
_entity_poly.type
_entity_poly.pdbx_seq_one_letter_code
_entity_poly.pdbx_strand_id
1 'polypeptide(L)'
;MENKPIDGTSDLFCYDFDQSCRWRNLDSLLIDELDWFRGTGYLDSNRLKVATGSHTTPDGAYGIVATDRVQLAGAKATLVSDVITCQLGPGELRFMYWISPEVRLTVCLKRTSRPYPSFDLCTTPIRGGSPGPAHINIADLERQPFQIFIQVDNFVFRSANLEGGFAIIDNIEYYGDLCSDAAMLPSAPPLKKQTNRWYREMIPLQAGSYDYIAVEVKDLSDGEYIGIDEFMVLNSKKRPACLS
;
A
#
# COMPACT_ATOMS: atom_id res chain seq x y z
N MET A 1 11.38 -20.90 -0.16
CA MET A 1 11.98 -19.56 -0.28
C MET A 1 11.85 -18.91 1.08
N GLU A 2 12.96 -18.42 1.62
CA GLU A 2 13.03 -17.87 2.98
C GLU A 2 12.32 -16.52 3.00
N ASN A 3 11.30 -16.35 3.86
CA ASN A 3 10.57 -15.09 4.01
C ASN A 3 11.52 -14.03 4.61
N LYS A 4 12.27 -13.34 3.74
CA LYS A 4 13.10 -12.21 4.14
C LYS A 4 12.19 -11.11 4.73
N PRO A 5 12.60 -10.38 5.78
CA PRO A 5 11.86 -9.21 6.24
C PRO A 5 11.62 -8.18 5.11
N ILE A 6 10.57 -7.36 5.27
CA ILE A 6 10.38 -6.18 4.42
C ILE A 6 11.43 -5.14 4.83
N ASP A 7 12.30 -4.75 3.91
CA ASP A 7 13.37 -3.78 4.15
C ASP A 7 12.91 -2.36 3.79
N GLY A 8 12.04 -2.22 2.79
CA GLY A 8 11.48 -0.95 2.32
C GLY A 8 10.05 -1.12 1.81
N THR A 9 9.30 -0.01 1.71
CA THR A 9 7.89 -0.03 1.26
C THR A 9 7.72 -0.53 -0.17
N SER A 10 8.72 -0.32 -1.04
CA SER A 10 8.74 -0.83 -2.41
C SER A 10 8.77 -2.36 -2.51
N ASP A 11 9.16 -3.08 -1.45
CA ASP A 11 9.05 -4.56 -1.43
C ASP A 11 7.59 -5.01 -1.53
N LEU A 12 6.63 -4.16 -1.14
CA LEU A 12 5.20 -4.45 -1.24
C LEU A 12 4.59 -4.03 -2.59
N PHE A 13 5.40 -3.48 -3.52
CA PHE A 13 4.91 -3.22 -4.86
C PHE A 13 4.66 -4.53 -5.60
N CYS A 14 3.54 -4.63 -6.30
CA CYS A 14 3.19 -5.80 -7.08
C CYS A 14 2.50 -5.41 -8.38
N TYR A 15 3.24 -5.56 -9.47
CA TYR A 15 2.78 -5.30 -10.84
C TYR A 15 2.52 -6.61 -11.59
N ASP A 16 3.33 -7.64 -11.37
CA ASP A 16 3.27 -8.88 -12.19
C ASP A 16 2.42 -10.01 -11.59
N PHE A 17 2.02 -9.89 -10.32
CA PHE A 17 1.26 -10.90 -9.57
C PHE A 17 1.86 -12.32 -9.64
N ASP A 18 3.19 -12.40 -9.64
CA ASP A 18 3.95 -13.65 -9.63
C ASP A 18 4.58 -13.93 -8.26
N GLN A 19 5.50 -14.89 -8.20
CA GLN A 19 6.16 -15.31 -6.96
C GLN A 19 7.12 -14.26 -6.38
N SER A 20 7.45 -13.20 -7.13
CA SER A 20 8.26 -12.09 -6.62
C SER A 20 7.45 -11.14 -5.74
N CYS A 21 6.12 -11.09 -5.93
CA CYS A 21 5.25 -10.26 -5.13
C CYS A 21 5.19 -10.75 -3.68
N ARG A 22 5.14 -9.79 -2.75
CA ARG A 22 5.01 -10.03 -1.30
C ARG A 22 3.54 -10.10 -0.86
N TRP A 23 2.68 -10.57 -1.76
CA TRP A 23 1.25 -10.74 -1.59
C TRP A 23 0.88 -12.17 -1.92
N ARG A 24 0.02 -12.78 -1.10
CA ARG A 24 -0.31 -14.22 -1.21
C ARG A 24 -1.76 -14.46 -0.85
N ASN A 25 -2.35 -15.50 -1.45
CA ASN A 25 -3.65 -16.00 -1.00
C ASN A 25 -3.57 -16.36 0.48
N LEU A 26 -4.67 -16.16 1.19
CA LEU A 26 -4.76 -16.53 2.59
C LEU A 26 -4.73 -18.06 2.70
N ASP A 27 -3.53 -18.58 2.95
CA ASP A 27 -3.28 -20.02 2.86
C ASP A 27 -3.85 -20.75 4.09
N SER A 28 -5.12 -21.15 4.01
CA SER A 28 -5.71 -22.11 4.93
C SER A 28 -6.99 -22.72 4.36
N LEU A 29 -6.93 -24.03 4.11
CA LEU A 29 -7.94 -24.91 3.49
C LEU A 29 -9.38 -24.82 4.03
N LEU A 30 -9.67 -23.95 5.00
CA LEU A 30 -10.96 -23.79 5.69
C LEU A 30 -11.34 -22.33 5.98
N ILE A 31 -10.60 -21.32 5.49
CA ILE A 31 -10.74 -19.92 5.95
C ILE A 31 -11.36 -18.98 4.91
N ASP A 32 -10.95 -19.10 3.65
CA ASP A 32 -11.58 -18.44 2.51
C ASP A 32 -11.89 -19.44 1.39
N GLU A 33 -13.00 -19.21 0.70
CA GLU A 33 -13.56 -20.16 -0.27
C GLU A 33 -13.06 -19.93 -1.70
N LEU A 34 -12.44 -18.79 -1.96
CA LEU A 34 -12.02 -18.34 -3.28
C LEU A 34 -10.57 -17.85 -3.24
N ASP A 35 -9.81 -18.14 -4.29
CA ASP A 35 -8.43 -17.71 -4.44
C ASP A 35 -8.28 -16.61 -5.49
N TRP A 36 -7.29 -15.74 -5.31
CA TRP A 36 -6.78 -14.88 -6.37
C TRP A 36 -5.89 -15.68 -7.31
N PHE A 37 -6.08 -15.47 -8.59
CA PHE A 37 -5.28 -16.04 -9.66
C PHE A 37 -4.54 -14.96 -10.42
N ARG A 38 -3.38 -15.30 -10.96
CA ARG A 38 -2.65 -14.45 -11.90
C ARG A 38 -3.29 -14.55 -13.28
N GLY A 39 -3.86 -13.47 -13.76
CA GLY A 39 -4.29 -13.30 -15.14
C GLY A 39 -3.16 -12.75 -16.01
N THR A 40 -3.08 -13.20 -17.26
CA THR A 40 -2.14 -12.66 -18.25
C THR A 40 -2.85 -12.45 -19.58
N GLY A 41 -2.58 -11.33 -20.24
CA GLY A 41 -3.01 -11.09 -21.62
C GLY A 41 -4.30 -10.28 -21.74
N TYR A 42 -4.78 -10.16 -22.98
CA TYR A 42 -5.85 -9.24 -23.34
C TYR A 42 -7.22 -9.70 -22.83
N LEU A 43 -7.81 -8.87 -21.97
CA LEU A 43 -9.24 -8.98 -21.63
C LEU A 43 -10.08 -8.40 -22.77
N ASP A 44 -11.19 -9.08 -23.08
CA ASP A 44 -12.16 -8.56 -24.04
C ASP A 44 -12.78 -7.27 -23.48
N SER A 45 -12.42 -6.14 -24.08
CA SER A 45 -12.84 -4.81 -23.63
C SER A 45 -14.36 -4.61 -23.70
N ASN A 46 -15.06 -5.30 -24.61
CA ASN A 46 -16.52 -5.23 -24.68
C ASN A 46 -17.16 -5.98 -23.51
N ARG A 47 -16.64 -7.16 -23.16
CA ARG A 47 -17.11 -7.91 -21.97
C ARG A 47 -16.82 -7.15 -20.70
N LEU A 48 -15.63 -6.52 -20.61
CA LEU A 48 -15.27 -5.69 -19.47
C LEU A 48 -16.22 -4.49 -19.37
N LYS A 49 -16.51 -3.80 -20.48
CA LYS A 49 -17.44 -2.68 -20.51
C LYS A 49 -18.85 -3.06 -20.05
N VAL A 50 -19.34 -4.23 -20.46
CA VAL A 50 -20.65 -4.73 -20.02
C VAL A 50 -20.67 -4.98 -18.51
N ALA A 51 -19.57 -5.47 -17.95
CA ALA A 51 -19.51 -5.83 -16.54
C ALA A 51 -19.14 -4.67 -15.60
N THR A 52 -18.26 -3.76 -16.01
CA THR A 52 -17.72 -2.69 -15.15
C THR A 52 -18.15 -1.30 -15.58
N GLY A 53 -18.68 -1.16 -16.80
CA GLY A 53 -18.99 0.13 -17.42
C GLY A 53 -17.81 0.77 -18.16
N SER A 54 -16.63 0.12 -18.23
CA SER A 54 -15.42 0.71 -18.82
C SER A 54 -14.68 -0.18 -19.81
N HIS A 55 -14.02 0.49 -20.76
CA HIS A 55 -13.14 -0.12 -21.76
C HIS A 55 -11.68 -0.20 -21.32
N THR A 56 -11.29 0.47 -20.23
CA THR A 56 -9.92 0.41 -19.73
C THR A 56 -9.68 -0.98 -19.18
N THR A 57 -8.71 -1.69 -19.73
CA THR A 57 -8.26 -3.00 -19.23
C THR A 57 -7.01 -2.81 -18.37
N PRO A 58 -6.71 -3.73 -17.43
CA PRO A 58 -5.36 -3.87 -16.90
C PRO A 58 -4.36 -4.08 -18.04
N ASP A 59 -3.12 -3.67 -17.82
CA ASP A 59 -2.02 -3.88 -18.75
C ASP A 59 -1.12 -5.01 -18.24
N GLY A 60 -0.60 -5.84 -19.13
CA GLY A 60 0.27 -6.95 -18.73
C GLY A 60 -0.41 -8.04 -17.89
N ALA A 61 0.07 -8.24 -16.66
CA ALA A 61 -0.38 -9.26 -15.73
C ALA A 61 -1.12 -8.63 -14.55
N TYR A 62 -2.10 -9.33 -13.99
CA TYR A 62 -2.97 -8.78 -12.95
C TYR A 62 -3.49 -9.88 -12.03
N GLY A 63 -3.98 -9.50 -10.84
CA GLY A 63 -4.71 -10.39 -9.96
C GLY A 63 -6.19 -10.44 -10.33
N ILE A 64 -6.77 -11.62 -10.45
CA ILE A 64 -8.20 -11.80 -10.71
C ILE A 64 -8.81 -12.90 -9.83
N VAL A 65 -10.01 -12.64 -9.34
CA VAL A 65 -10.94 -13.67 -8.88
C VAL A 65 -12.22 -13.56 -9.69
N ALA A 66 -12.73 -14.69 -10.16
CA ALA A 66 -13.94 -14.75 -10.96
C ALA A 66 -14.74 -16.00 -10.63
N THR A 67 -16.06 -15.88 -10.64
CA THR A 67 -17.00 -16.96 -10.40
C THR A 67 -18.03 -16.97 -11.52
N ASP A 68 -18.38 -18.17 -12.00
CA ASP A 68 -19.36 -18.40 -13.07
C ASP A 68 -20.76 -18.70 -12.52
N ARG A 69 -20.89 -18.78 -11.19
CA ARG A 69 -22.11 -19.10 -10.44
C ARG A 69 -22.20 -18.21 -9.21
N VAL A 70 -23.44 -17.95 -8.80
CA VAL A 70 -23.76 -17.31 -7.52
C VAL A 70 -23.06 -18.06 -6.38
N GLN A 71 -22.28 -17.33 -5.59
CA GLN A 71 -21.68 -17.84 -4.36
C GLN A 71 -22.52 -17.49 -3.14
N LEU A 72 -22.16 -18.06 -1.99
CA LEU A 72 -22.66 -17.58 -0.71
C LEU A 72 -22.20 -16.14 -0.49
N ALA A 73 -23.05 -15.31 0.13
CA ALA A 73 -22.72 -13.90 0.35
C ALA A 73 -21.43 -13.68 1.19
N GLY A 74 -21.10 -14.65 2.05
CA GLY A 74 -19.87 -14.66 2.85
C GLY A 74 -18.66 -15.26 2.16
N ALA A 75 -18.82 -15.83 0.96
CA ALA A 75 -17.72 -16.39 0.20
C ALA A 75 -16.78 -15.28 -0.24
N LYS A 76 -15.50 -15.40 0.10
CA LYS A 76 -14.52 -14.33 -0.10
C LYS A 76 -13.23 -14.86 -0.70
N ALA A 77 -12.52 -13.98 -1.40
CA ALA A 77 -11.09 -14.17 -1.71
C ALA A 77 -10.28 -13.13 -0.96
N THR A 78 -9.21 -13.56 -0.30
CA THR A 78 -8.38 -12.68 0.51
C THR A 78 -6.92 -12.72 0.06
N LEU A 79 -6.42 -11.57 -0.41
CA LEU A 79 -5.00 -11.38 -0.68
C LEU A 79 -4.33 -10.72 0.53
N VAL A 80 -3.24 -11.31 1.01
CA VAL A 80 -2.56 -10.91 2.25
C VAL A 80 -1.14 -10.47 1.95
N SER A 81 -0.74 -9.32 2.49
CA SER A 81 0.65 -8.88 2.43
C SER A 81 1.56 -9.70 3.35
N ASP A 82 2.85 -9.65 3.09
CA ASP A 82 3.85 -9.96 4.10
C ASP A 82 3.74 -9.04 5.31
N VAL A 83 4.34 -9.47 6.43
CA VAL A 83 4.29 -8.74 7.69
C VAL A 83 5.12 -7.46 7.57
N ILE A 84 4.44 -6.31 7.68
CA ILE A 84 5.06 -5.02 7.90
C ILE A 84 5.42 -4.98 9.39
N THR A 85 6.73 -4.96 9.68
CA THR A 85 7.22 -5.06 11.06
C THR A 85 6.91 -3.80 11.87
N CYS A 86 7.02 -2.63 11.24
CA CYS A 86 6.91 -1.34 11.90
C CYS A 86 6.72 -0.22 10.86
N GLN A 87 5.67 0.60 11.05
CA GLN A 87 5.36 1.79 10.26
C GLN A 87 5.42 3.02 11.18
N LEU A 88 5.85 4.17 10.66
CA LEU A 88 5.88 5.45 11.35
C LEU A 88 4.84 6.40 10.74
N GLY A 89 3.82 6.78 11.53
CA GLY A 89 2.75 7.63 11.01
C GLY A 89 1.88 6.88 9.98
N PRO A 90 0.94 7.56 9.31
CA PRO A 90 0.06 6.91 8.33
C PRO A 90 0.78 6.59 7.02
N GLY A 91 0.39 5.48 6.38
CA GLY A 91 0.78 5.11 5.02
C GLY A 91 -0.39 5.23 4.04
N GLU A 92 -0.13 4.94 2.77
CA GLU A 92 -1.11 4.93 1.69
C GLU A 92 -0.96 3.65 0.85
N LEU A 93 -2.04 2.91 0.66
CA LEU A 93 -2.12 1.79 -0.27
C LEU A 93 -2.88 2.25 -1.53
N ARG A 94 -2.25 2.03 -2.69
CA ARG A 94 -2.79 2.36 -4.01
C ARG A 94 -2.83 1.12 -4.88
N PHE A 95 -3.92 0.96 -5.64
CA PHE A 95 -4.03 -0.10 -6.64
C PHE A 95 -5.13 0.21 -7.64
N MET A 96 -4.98 -0.26 -8.86
CA MET A 96 -6.06 -0.26 -9.85
C MET A 96 -7.02 -1.40 -9.57
N TYR A 97 -8.32 -1.20 -9.79
CA TYR A 97 -9.31 -2.26 -9.59
C TYR A 97 -10.49 -2.21 -10.57
N TRP A 98 -11.05 -3.39 -10.83
CA TRP A 98 -12.29 -3.59 -11.58
C TRP A 98 -13.18 -4.57 -10.84
N ILE A 99 -14.45 -4.22 -10.65
CA ILE A 99 -15.41 -5.08 -9.95
C ILE A 99 -16.71 -5.16 -10.75
N SER A 100 -17.28 -6.35 -10.84
CA SER A 100 -18.62 -6.53 -11.39
C SER A 100 -19.69 -6.00 -10.41
N PRO A 101 -20.96 -5.86 -10.83
CA PRO A 101 -22.02 -5.39 -9.93
C PRO A 101 -22.14 -6.28 -8.69
N GLU A 102 -22.55 -5.66 -7.57
CA GLU A 102 -22.73 -6.28 -6.26
C GLU A 102 -21.46 -6.77 -5.55
N VAL A 103 -20.39 -7.10 -6.27
CA VAL A 103 -19.10 -7.46 -5.67
C VAL A 103 -18.57 -6.28 -4.84
N ARG A 104 -18.04 -6.59 -3.65
CA ARG A 104 -17.51 -5.59 -2.72
C ARG A 104 -16.04 -5.84 -2.52
N LEU A 105 -15.26 -4.76 -2.49
CA LEU A 105 -13.84 -4.78 -2.19
C LEU A 105 -13.59 -3.99 -0.91
N THR A 106 -12.94 -4.59 0.08
CA THR A 106 -12.56 -3.97 1.35
C THR A 106 -11.08 -4.18 1.63
N VAL A 107 -10.47 -3.23 2.34
CA VAL A 107 -9.09 -3.35 2.83
C VAL A 107 -9.12 -3.40 4.35
N CYS A 108 -8.48 -4.39 4.94
CA CYS A 108 -8.42 -4.58 6.39
C CYS A 108 -6.97 -4.65 6.89
N LEU A 109 -6.77 -4.21 8.13
CA LEU A 109 -5.49 -4.28 8.83
C LEU A 109 -5.62 -5.23 10.02
N LYS A 110 -4.60 -6.07 10.22
CA LYS A 110 -4.54 -6.98 11.37
C LYS A 110 -3.14 -7.00 11.96
N ARG A 111 -3.02 -6.68 13.24
CA ARG A 111 -1.80 -6.94 14.00
C ARG A 111 -1.52 -8.44 14.04
N THR A 112 -0.24 -8.79 14.01
CA THR A 112 0.21 -10.20 14.11
C THR A 112 -0.21 -10.86 15.42
N SER A 113 -0.38 -10.08 16.48
CA SER A 113 -0.88 -10.52 17.80
C SER A 113 -2.37 -10.91 17.82
N ARG A 114 -3.15 -10.50 16.82
CA ARG A 114 -4.59 -10.81 16.72
C ARG A 114 -4.82 -12.11 15.96
N PRO A 115 -5.69 -13.02 16.44
CA PRO A 115 -6.09 -14.19 15.66
C PRO A 115 -6.92 -13.76 14.44
N TYR A 116 -6.80 -14.46 13.31
CA TYR A 116 -7.75 -14.27 12.21
C TYR A 116 -9.14 -14.83 12.61
N PRO A 117 -10.28 -14.23 12.21
CA PRO A 117 -10.48 -13.02 11.39
C PRO A 117 -10.62 -11.71 12.20
N SER A 118 -10.00 -11.60 13.38
CA SER A 118 -10.11 -10.40 14.21
C SER A 118 -9.25 -9.26 13.65
N PHE A 119 -9.81 -8.46 12.74
CA PHE A 119 -9.18 -7.26 12.21
C PHE A 119 -9.19 -6.10 13.22
N ASP A 120 -8.17 -5.25 13.17
CA ASP A 120 -8.13 -4.01 13.95
C ASP A 120 -8.93 -2.91 13.27
N LEU A 121 -8.82 -2.79 11.94
CA LEU A 121 -9.49 -1.80 11.11
C LEU A 121 -9.90 -2.44 9.77
N CYS A 122 -11.04 -2.04 9.24
CA CYS A 122 -11.48 -2.36 7.88
C CYS A 122 -12.11 -1.12 7.25
N THR A 123 -11.87 -0.90 5.97
CA THR A 123 -12.58 0.13 5.20
C THR A 123 -14.02 -0.29 4.98
N THR A 124 -14.88 0.69 4.70
CA THR A 124 -16.14 0.39 4.02
C THR A 124 -15.84 -0.14 2.60
N PRO A 125 -16.75 -0.92 2.00
CA PRO A 125 -16.58 -1.35 0.61
C PRO A 125 -16.31 -0.16 -0.30
N ILE A 126 -15.28 -0.25 -1.13
CA ILE A 126 -14.94 0.82 -2.07
C ILE A 126 -16.13 1.01 -3.03
N ARG A 127 -16.60 2.26 -3.15
CA ARG A 127 -17.74 2.63 -4.00
C ARG A 127 -17.30 3.66 -5.04
N GLY A 128 -17.70 3.43 -6.30
CA GLY A 128 -17.55 4.39 -7.40
C GLY A 128 -16.26 4.22 -8.20
N GLY A 129 -16.37 4.35 -9.52
CA GLY A 129 -15.23 4.34 -10.46
C GLY A 129 -14.66 2.95 -10.67
N SER A 130 -15.35 2.09 -11.41
CA SER A 130 -14.72 0.95 -12.07
C SER A 130 -14.41 1.36 -13.52
N PRO A 131 -13.12 1.52 -13.88
CA PRO A 131 -11.92 1.29 -13.09
C PRO A 131 -11.58 2.53 -12.26
N GLY A 132 -10.90 2.31 -11.16
CA GLY A 132 -10.31 3.39 -10.39
C GLY A 132 -8.89 2.99 -10.02
N PRO A 133 -8.00 3.95 -9.77
CA PRO A 133 -7.11 3.76 -8.65
C PRO A 133 -7.93 3.87 -7.36
N ALA A 134 -7.80 2.89 -6.47
CA ALA A 134 -8.14 2.99 -5.07
C ALA A 134 -6.99 3.70 -4.34
N HIS A 135 -7.34 4.60 -3.41
CA HIS A 135 -6.40 5.28 -2.52
C HIS A 135 -6.86 5.07 -1.08
N ILE A 136 -6.13 4.26 -0.32
CA ILE A 136 -6.54 3.83 1.02
C ILE A 136 -5.50 4.26 2.04
N ASN A 137 -5.91 5.07 3.02
CA ASN A 137 -5.05 5.45 4.14
C ASN A 137 -4.85 4.25 5.08
N ILE A 138 -3.59 3.92 5.36
CA ILE A 138 -3.18 2.84 6.25
C ILE A 138 -2.76 3.45 7.58
N ALA A 139 -3.58 3.26 8.62
CA ALA A 139 -3.32 3.81 9.93
C ALA A 139 -2.06 3.23 10.59
N ASP A 140 -1.33 4.06 11.34
CA ASP A 140 -0.27 3.60 12.24
C ASP A 140 -0.87 2.74 13.36
N LEU A 141 -0.57 1.44 13.38
CA LEU A 141 -1.00 0.51 14.42
C LEU A 141 -0.06 0.52 15.62
N GLU A 142 0.27 1.73 16.11
CA GLU A 142 1.18 1.97 17.22
C GLU A 142 2.55 1.32 17.01
N ARG A 143 3.06 1.34 15.77
CA ARG A 143 4.34 0.73 15.38
C ARG A 143 4.43 -0.79 15.64
N GLN A 144 3.29 -1.46 15.81
CA GLN A 144 3.26 -2.91 16.01
C GLN A 144 3.26 -3.66 14.67
N PRO A 145 3.81 -4.88 14.58
CA PRO A 145 3.81 -5.65 13.35
C PRO A 145 2.39 -6.01 12.90
N PHE A 146 2.07 -5.76 11.63
CA PHE A 146 0.75 -5.98 11.05
C PHE A 146 0.81 -6.45 9.60
N GLN A 147 -0.33 -6.88 9.08
CA GLN A 147 -0.52 -7.27 7.68
C GLN A 147 -1.72 -6.54 7.10
N ILE A 148 -1.67 -6.31 5.79
CA ILE A 148 -2.75 -5.74 4.99
C ILE A 148 -3.50 -6.88 4.30
N PHE A 149 -4.83 -6.81 4.32
CA PHE A 149 -5.73 -7.79 3.72
C PHE A 149 -6.61 -7.08 2.70
N ILE A 150 -6.51 -7.46 1.43
CA ILE A 150 -7.41 -7.03 0.36
C ILE A 150 -8.46 -8.14 0.21
N GLN A 151 -9.70 -7.84 0.56
CA GLN A 151 -10.79 -8.80 0.58
C GLN A 151 -11.83 -8.44 -0.46
N VAL A 152 -12.33 -9.46 -1.16
CA VAL A 152 -13.45 -9.31 -2.07
C VAL A 152 -14.51 -10.36 -1.78
N ASP A 153 -15.76 -9.93 -1.71
CA ASP A 153 -16.90 -10.78 -1.37
C ASP A 153 -18.17 -10.41 -2.15
N ASN A 154 -19.27 -11.07 -1.79
CA ASN A 154 -20.62 -10.78 -2.31
C ASN A 154 -20.78 -11.06 -3.82
N PHE A 155 -20.23 -12.19 -4.29
CA PHE A 155 -20.42 -12.73 -5.65
C PHE A 155 -21.82 -13.33 -5.85
N VAL A 156 -22.86 -12.53 -5.60
CA VAL A 156 -24.26 -12.99 -5.52
C VAL A 156 -25.12 -12.58 -6.73
N PHE A 157 -24.52 -11.90 -7.71
CA PHE A 157 -25.26 -11.36 -8.85
C PHE A 157 -25.90 -12.47 -9.69
N ARG A 158 -27.16 -12.28 -10.07
CA ARG A 158 -27.94 -13.21 -10.90
C ARG A 158 -28.79 -12.46 -11.92
N SER A 159 -28.66 -12.88 -13.17
CA SER A 159 -29.51 -12.45 -14.29
C SER A 159 -29.70 -13.59 -15.29
N ALA A 160 -30.54 -13.39 -16.32
CA ALA A 160 -30.93 -14.44 -17.26
C ALA A 160 -29.75 -15.17 -17.95
N ASN A 161 -28.61 -14.49 -18.16
CA ASN A 161 -27.44 -15.04 -18.87
C ASN A 161 -26.11 -14.84 -18.13
N LEU A 162 -26.12 -14.20 -16.94
CA LEU A 162 -24.91 -13.86 -16.18
C LEU A 162 -25.16 -14.15 -14.69
N GLU A 163 -24.31 -14.97 -14.10
CA GLU A 163 -24.30 -15.30 -12.68
C GLU A 163 -22.88 -15.14 -12.11
N GLY A 164 -22.79 -14.95 -10.79
CA GLY A 164 -21.52 -14.85 -10.08
C GLY A 164 -20.97 -13.44 -10.08
N GLY A 165 -19.71 -13.28 -10.48
CA GLY A 165 -19.04 -11.98 -10.52
C GLY A 165 -17.52 -12.11 -10.53
N PHE A 166 -16.85 -10.98 -10.66
CA PHE A 166 -15.39 -10.93 -10.62
C PHE A 166 -14.86 -9.66 -9.95
N ALA A 167 -13.63 -9.76 -9.48
CA ALA A 167 -12.79 -8.64 -9.10
C ALA A 167 -11.41 -8.81 -9.75
N ILE A 168 -10.87 -7.71 -10.29
CA ILE A 168 -9.51 -7.61 -10.80
C ILE A 168 -8.80 -6.51 -10.01
N ILE A 169 -7.54 -6.75 -9.65
CA ILE A 169 -6.65 -5.74 -9.10
C ILE A 169 -5.34 -5.73 -9.87
N ASP A 170 -4.75 -4.56 -9.97
CA ASP A 170 -3.50 -4.34 -10.69
C ASP A 170 -2.70 -3.19 -10.04
N ASN A 171 -1.40 -3.10 -10.30
CA ASN A 171 -0.50 -2.05 -9.82
C ASN A 171 -0.62 -1.77 -8.30
N ILE A 172 -0.40 -2.79 -7.47
CA ILE A 172 -0.41 -2.60 -6.01
C ILE A 172 0.85 -1.84 -5.60
N GLU A 173 0.67 -0.70 -4.94
CA GLU A 173 1.72 0.18 -4.48
C GLU A 173 1.44 0.59 -3.03
N TYR A 174 2.45 0.51 -2.17
CA TYR A 174 2.34 0.88 -0.76
C TYR A 174 3.37 1.94 -0.40
N TYR A 175 2.91 3.08 0.10
CA TYR A 175 3.73 4.22 0.48
C TYR A 175 3.62 4.47 1.98
N GLY A 176 4.72 4.91 2.59
CA GLY A 176 4.79 5.24 4.01
C GLY A 176 6.22 5.18 4.51
N ASP A 177 6.43 5.57 5.75
CA ASP A 177 7.74 5.50 6.40
C ASP A 177 7.83 4.23 7.25
N LEU A 178 8.84 3.39 7.01
CA LEU A 178 9.12 2.25 7.88
C LEU A 178 10.10 2.64 8.97
N CYS A 179 10.09 1.89 10.07
CA CYS A 179 11.04 2.17 11.16
C CYS A 179 12.49 1.86 10.79
N SER A 180 12.72 1.03 9.76
CA SER A 180 14.04 0.85 9.13
C SER A 180 14.55 2.13 8.47
N ASP A 181 13.65 2.94 7.91
CA ASP A 181 14.01 4.19 7.22
C ASP A 181 14.44 5.27 8.23
N ALA A 182 13.82 5.30 9.40
CA ALA A 182 14.19 6.24 10.47
C ALA A 182 15.57 6.00 11.09
N ALA A 183 16.10 4.77 11.01
CA ALA A 183 17.49 4.50 11.43
C ALA A 183 18.52 5.20 10.52
N MET A 184 18.10 5.66 9.34
CA MET A 184 18.93 6.45 8.42
C MET A 184 18.77 7.96 8.59
N LEU A 185 17.82 8.45 9.41
CA LEU A 185 17.66 9.88 9.65
C LEU A 185 18.64 10.34 10.75
N PRO A 186 19.52 11.32 10.46
CA PRO A 186 20.34 11.91 11.51
C PRO A 186 19.45 12.65 12.50
N SER A 187 19.48 12.23 13.76
CA SER A 187 18.84 12.96 14.85
C SER A 187 19.56 14.30 15.06
N ALA A 188 18.80 15.39 15.19
CA ALA A 188 19.36 16.66 15.61
C ALA A 188 20.06 16.51 16.98
N PRO A 189 21.19 17.21 17.22
CA PRO A 189 21.84 17.18 18.53
C PRO A 189 20.87 17.59 19.63
N PRO A 190 20.92 16.96 20.81
CA PRO A 190 20.08 17.37 21.93
C PRO A 190 20.33 18.83 22.29
N LEU A 191 19.26 19.63 22.36
CA LEU A 191 19.28 21.04 22.70
C LEU A 191 19.94 21.24 24.08
N LYS A 192 21.22 21.62 24.10
CA LYS A 192 21.88 22.09 25.32
C LYS A 192 21.56 23.56 25.52
N LYS A 193 20.40 23.80 26.16
CA LYS A 193 19.81 25.08 26.57
C LYS A 193 19.25 25.94 25.43
N GLN A 194 18.03 26.41 25.62
CA GLN A 194 17.38 27.46 24.83
C GLN A 194 18.35 28.65 24.70
N THR A 195 18.93 28.77 23.52
CA THR A 195 19.64 29.96 23.10
C THR A 195 19.17 30.25 21.69
N ASN A 196 18.95 31.52 21.36
CA ASN A 196 18.71 32.01 20.00
C ASN A 196 20.00 31.84 19.17
N ARG A 197 20.48 30.61 19.03
CA ARG A 197 21.79 30.30 18.48
C ARG A 197 21.63 29.62 17.13
N TRP A 198 22.35 30.15 16.16
CA TRP A 198 22.47 29.58 14.83
C TRP A 198 23.16 28.22 14.92
N TYR A 199 22.52 27.18 14.39
CA TYR A 199 23.10 25.86 14.23
C TYR A 199 23.53 25.68 12.78
N ARG A 200 24.79 25.27 12.57
CA ARG A 200 25.31 24.91 11.26
C ARG A 200 25.66 23.43 11.29
N GLU A 201 24.76 22.61 10.76
CA GLU A 201 24.95 21.17 10.66
C GLU A 201 25.19 20.77 9.20
N MET A 202 26.02 19.75 9.00
CA MET A 202 26.20 19.09 7.71
C MET A 202 25.82 17.63 7.86
N ILE A 203 24.78 17.24 7.14
CA ILE A 203 24.30 15.86 7.11
C ILE A 203 24.90 15.17 5.88
N PRO A 204 25.67 14.08 6.03
CA PRO A 204 26.08 13.27 4.90
C PRO A 204 24.89 12.47 4.37
N LEU A 205 24.61 12.59 3.07
CA LEU A 205 23.63 11.74 2.39
C LEU A 205 24.31 10.49 1.84
N GLN A 206 23.58 9.38 1.81
CA GLN A 206 24.05 8.19 1.10
C GLN A 206 24.08 8.45 -0.41
N ALA A 207 24.87 7.66 -1.13
CA ALA A 207 24.88 7.76 -2.59
C ALA A 207 23.57 7.20 -3.16
N GLY A 208 22.82 8.00 -3.91
CA GLY A 208 21.53 7.60 -4.48
C GLY A 208 20.86 8.71 -5.29
N SER A 209 19.73 8.38 -5.90
CA SER A 209 18.84 9.34 -6.56
C SER A 209 17.80 9.82 -5.55
N TYR A 210 17.58 11.12 -5.48
CA TYR A 210 16.63 11.75 -4.56
C TYR A 210 15.75 12.73 -5.34
N ASP A 211 14.44 12.61 -5.21
CA ASP A 211 13.49 13.52 -5.85
C ASP A 211 13.36 14.85 -5.10
N TYR A 212 13.48 14.81 -3.77
CA TYR A 212 13.47 15.98 -2.91
C TYR A 212 14.32 15.76 -1.65
N ILE A 213 14.74 16.87 -1.05
CA ILE A 213 15.28 16.89 0.31
C ILE A 213 14.34 17.77 1.13
N ALA A 214 13.72 17.19 2.16
CA ALA A 214 12.81 17.89 3.04
C ALA A 214 13.41 18.07 4.44
N VAL A 215 13.07 19.17 5.09
CA VAL A 215 13.36 19.42 6.50
C VAL A 215 12.04 19.39 7.24
N GLU A 216 11.86 18.42 8.12
CA GLU A 216 10.66 18.28 8.95
C GLU A 216 10.99 18.65 10.39
N VAL A 217 10.16 19.49 10.99
CA VAL A 217 10.25 19.87 12.41
C VAL A 217 9.12 19.17 13.14
N LYS A 218 9.47 18.39 14.18
CA LYS A 218 8.50 17.75 15.10
C LYS A 218 8.65 18.33 16.50
N ASP A 219 7.60 18.20 17.31
CA ASP A 219 7.58 18.54 18.74
C ASP A 219 7.86 20.02 19.08
N LEU A 220 7.46 20.96 18.21
CA LEU A 220 7.58 22.40 18.47
C LEU A 220 6.48 22.84 19.45
N SER A 221 6.85 23.57 20.52
CA SER A 221 5.86 24.06 21.50
C SER A 221 5.08 25.26 20.97
N ASP A 222 3.89 25.50 21.52
CA ASP A 222 3.06 26.66 21.16
C ASP A 222 3.84 27.98 21.34
N GLY A 223 3.94 28.76 20.26
CA GLY A 223 4.64 30.05 20.24
C GLY A 223 6.15 29.97 19.97
N GLU A 224 6.71 28.78 19.76
CA GLU A 224 8.07 28.63 19.25
C GLU A 224 8.10 28.72 17.71
N TYR A 225 9.20 29.26 17.18
CA TYR A 225 9.41 29.42 15.75
C TYR A 225 10.79 28.91 15.39
N ILE A 226 10.91 28.32 14.19
CA ILE A 226 12.19 27.94 13.60
C ILE A 226 12.41 28.78 12.36
N GLY A 227 13.56 29.45 12.30
CA GLY A 227 14.05 30.13 11.11
C GLY A 227 15.08 29.28 10.41
N ILE A 228 14.96 29.16 9.08
CA ILE A 228 16.00 28.61 8.21
C ILE A 228 16.58 29.80 7.45
N ASP A 229 17.88 30.05 7.62
CA ASP A 229 18.57 31.15 6.91
C ASP A 229 19.17 30.67 5.60
N GLU A 230 19.96 29.58 5.64
CA GLU A 230 20.58 29.02 4.44
C GLU A 230 20.43 27.50 4.41
N PHE A 231 20.02 26.98 3.25
CA PHE A 231 19.96 25.54 2.97
C PHE A 231 20.77 25.25 1.71
N MET A 232 21.82 24.42 1.84
CA MET A 232 22.74 24.09 0.74
C MET A 232 22.94 22.58 0.63
N VAL A 233 22.92 22.08 -0.61
CA VAL A 233 23.39 20.74 -0.93
C VAL A 233 24.83 20.84 -1.43
N LEU A 234 25.74 20.09 -0.82
CA LEU A 234 27.16 20.07 -1.19
C LEU A 234 27.56 18.70 -1.74
N ASN A 235 28.44 18.68 -2.72
CA ASN A 235 29.07 17.44 -3.21
C ASN A 235 30.14 16.92 -2.24
N SER A 236 30.74 15.76 -2.56
CA SER A 236 31.81 15.12 -1.76
C SER A 236 33.06 15.98 -1.53
N LYS A 237 33.24 17.06 -2.31
CA LYS A 237 34.32 18.05 -2.16
C LYS A 237 33.87 19.32 -1.43
N LYS A 238 32.69 19.29 -0.78
CA LYS A 238 32.07 20.42 -0.08
C LYS A 238 31.82 21.64 -0.98
N ARG A 239 31.50 21.41 -2.25
CA ARG A 239 31.12 22.48 -3.20
C ARG A 239 29.61 22.42 -3.46
N PRO A 240 28.93 23.55 -3.69
CA PRO A 240 27.51 23.56 -4.04
C PRO A 240 27.23 22.56 -5.17
N ALA A 241 26.28 21.66 -4.94
CA ALA A 241 25.76 20.80 -5.99
C ALA A 241 24.90 21.68 -6.90
N CYS A 242 25.29 21.83 -8.15
CA CYS A 242 24.44 22.49 -9.14
C CYS A 242 23.27 21.55 -9.44
N LEU A 243 22.07 21.93 -9.03
CA LEU A 243 20.83 21.31 -9.49
C LEU A 243 20.59 21.85 -10.91
N SER A 244 20.71 20.97 -11.91
CA SER A 244 20.44 21.27 -13.32
C SER A 244 18.95 21.26 -13.62
#